data_AF-A0A4P7KUS9-F1
#
_entry.id   AF-A0A4P7KUS9-F1
#
_cell.length_a   1.000
_cell.length_b   1.000
_cell.length_c   1.000
_cell.angle_alpha   90.00
_cell.angle_beta   90.00
_cell.angle_gamma   90.00
#
_symmetry.space_group_name_H-M   'P 1'
#
loop_
_entity.id
_entity.type
_entity.pdbx_description
1 polymer ?
#
loop_
_entity_poly.entity_id
_entity_poly.type
_entity_poly.pdbx_seq_one_letter_code
_entity_poly.pdbx_strand_id
1 'polypeptide(L)'
;MGQVAFDTQEFVETLENAGLPKEQAKAISIAVRKSHEVADVATKRDLEDVRKEIDTRFDKLDAKIDSQISLVRKDLQLEMSGIRAEQKLMRWMLGAGILGILSLVVKAFLMPAL
;
A
#
# COMPACT_ATOMS: atom_id res chain seq x y z
N MET A 1 29.20 -12.53 2.12
CA MET A 1 29.89 -11.28 2.50
C MET A 1 30.39 -11.47 3.91
N GLY A 2 31.71 -11.38 4.11
CA GLY A 2 32.36 -11.78 5.35
C GLY A 2 31.85 -10.97 6.53
N GLN A 3 31.34 -11.66 7.54
CA GLN A 3 31.46 -11.16 8.91
C GLN A 3 32.97 -10.92 9.07
N VAL A 4 33.40 -9.68 9.28
CA VAL A 4 34.79 -9.42 9.63
C VAL A 4 34.95 -10.08 10.99
N ALA A 5 35.47 -11.31 10.99
CA ALA A 5 35.70 -12.05 12.21
C ALA A 5 36.63 -11.19 13.06
N PHE A 6 36.29 -11.03 14.33
CA PHE A 6 37.15 -10.30 15.25
C PHE A 6 38.47 -11.06 15.35
N ASP A 7 39.53 -10.51 14.75
CA ASP A 7 40.87 -11.11 14.79
C ASP A 7 41.46 -10.87 16.18
N THR A 8 41.30 -11.89 17.02
CA THR A 8 41.79 -11.83 18.40
C THR A 8 43.30 -11.70 18.49
N GLN A 9 44.04 -12.18 17.48
CA GLN A 9 45.50 -12.16 17.49
C GLN A 9 46.00 -10.77 17.13
N GLU A 10 45.52 -10.19 16.04
CA GLU A 10 45.85 -8.81 15.64
C GLU A 10 45.49 -7.82 16.76
N PHE A 11 44.35 -8.05 17.44
CA PHE A 11 43.92 -7.22 18.57
C PHE A 11 44.85 -7.34 19.78
N VAL A 12 45.31 -8.55 20.12
CA VAL A 12 46.29 -8.75 21.21
C VAL A 12 47.62 -8.08 20.86
N GLU A 13 48.14 -8.29 19.64
CA GLU A 13 49.39 -7.70 19.18
C GLU A 13 49.34 -6.17 19.20
N THR A 14 48.19 -5.58 18.83
CA THR A 14 47.97 -4.14 18.91
C THR A 14 48.08 -3.61 20.35
N LEU A 15 47.50 -4.32 21.32
CA LEU A 15 47.57 -3.94 22.73
C LEU A 15 48.97 -4.17 23.32
N GLU A 16 49.67 -5.24 22.95
CA GLU A 16 51.06 -5.49 23.34
C GLU A 16 51.99 -4.38 22.83
N ASN A 17 51.84 -3.98 21.56
CA ASN A 17 52.60 -2.88 20.97
C ASN A 17 52.29 -1.51 21.61
N ALA A 18 51.09 -1.34 22.18
CA ALA A 18 50.71 -0.17 22.96
C ALA A 18 51.23 -0.21 24.42
N GLY A 19 51.94 -1.27 24.81
CA GLY A 19 52.57 -1.42 26.12
C GLY A 19 51.74 -2.18 27.15
N LEU A 20 50.62 -2.82 26.78
CA LEU A 20 49.91 -3.72 27.70
C LEU A 20 50.65 -5.06 27.84
N PRO A 21 50.75 -5.62 29.06
CA PRO A 21 51.20 -6.99 29.25
C PRO A 21 50.34 -8.00 28.48
N LYS A 22 50.99 -8.99 27.87
CA LYS A 22 50.36 -10.05 27.05
C LYS A 22 49.10 -10.67 27.67
N GLU A 23 49.15 -11.01 28.95
CA GLU A 23 48.03 -11.63 29.66
C GLU A 23 46.82 -10.69 29.79
N GLN A 24 47.07 -9.38 29.99
CA GLN A 24 46.01 -8.38 30.04
C GLN A 24 45.43 -8.12 28.65
N ALA A 25 46.29 -8.00 27.63
CA ALA A 25 45.87 -7.85 26.24
C ALA A 25 44.97 -9.02 25.80
N LYS A 26 45.34 -10.25 26.14
CA LYS A 26 44.56 -11.47 25.88
C LYS A 26 43.23 -11.47 26.63
N ALA A 27 43.21 -11.07 27.90
CA ALA A 27 41.98 -10.98 28.68
C ALA A 27 40.98 -9.97 28.08
N ILE A 28 41.47 -8.80 27.65
CA ILE A 28 40.64 -7.76 27.01
C ILE A 28 40.12 -8.26 25.65
N SER A 29 40.97 -8.88 24.83
CA SER A 29 40.57 -9.47 23.53
C SER A 29 39.42 -10.48 23.68
N ILE A 30 39.51 -11.36 24.68
CA ILE A 30 38.45 -12.35 24.96
C ILE A 30 37.17 -11.67 25.43
N ALA A 31 37.26 -10.66 26.31
CA ALA A 31 36.09 -9.93 26.80
C ALA A 31 35.36 -9.19 25.67
N VAL A 32 36.10 -8.55 24.75
CA VAL A 32 35.55 -7.83 23.59
C VAL A 32 34.93 -8.80 22.58
N ARG A 33 35.62 -9.89 22.23
CA ARG A 33 35.06 -10.93 21.36
C ARG A 33 33.75 -11.48 21.91
N LYS A 34 33.72 -11.84 23.20
CA LYS A 34 32.53 -12.38 23.86
C LYS A 34 31.37 -11.37 23.88
N SER A 35 31.67 -10.08 23.97
CA SER A 35 30.64 -9.03 23.90
C SER A 35 30.02 -8.92 22.50
N HIS A 36 30.80 -9.16 21.44
CA HIS A 36 30.29 -9.23 20.06
C HIS A 36 29.56 -10.54 19.75
N GLU A 37 29.93 -11.66 20.37
CA GLU A 37 29.21 -12.95 20.24
C GLU A 37 27.82 -12.93 20.91
N VAL A 38 27.63 -12.09 21.95
CA VAL A 38 26.36 -11.94 22.67
C VAL A 38 25.46 -10.86 22.03
N ALA A 39 26.01 -10.03 21.15
CA ALA A 39 25.22 -9.05 20.40
C ALA A 39 24.43 -9.75 19.29
N ASP A 40 23.11 -9.84 19.45
CA ASP A 40 22.21 -10.27 18.38
C ASP A 40 22.21 -9.21 17.28
N VAL A 41 22.96 -9.46 16.21
CA VAL A 41 23.15 -8.53 15.11
C VAL A 41 22.42 -9.02 13.87
N ALA A 42 21.56 -8.17 13.32
CA ALA A 42 20.97 -8.41 12.00
C ALA A 42 22.08 -8.46 10.95
N THR A 43 22.13 -9.56 10.20
CA THR A 43 23.09 -9.74 9.12
C THR A 43 22.63 -9.00 7.86
N LYS A 44 23.55 -8.78 6.91
CA LYS A 44 23.19 -8.24 5.59
C LYS A 44 22.15 -9.09 4.87
N ARG A 45 22.16 -10.41 5.09
CA ARG A 45 21.17 -11.33 4.51
C ARG A 45 19.79 -11.06 5.09
N ASP A 46 19.68 -10.86 6.40
CA ASP A 46 18.40 -10.54 7.04
C ASP A 46 17.82 -9.24 6.48
N LEU A 47 18.67 -8.24 6.24
CA LEU A 47 18.26 -6.99 5.58
C LEU A 47 17.84 -7.19 4.12
N GLU A 48 18.54 -8.03 3.36
CA GLU A 48 18.15 -8.38 1.99
C GLU A 48 16.81 -9.12 1.94
N ASP A 49 16.56 -10.00 2.90
CA ASP A 49 15.32 -10.77 2.99
C ASP A 49 14.15 -9.85 3.38
N VAL A 50 14.34 -8.96 4.36
CA VAL A 50 13.36 -7.91 4.70
C VAL A 50 13.08 -7.00 3.50
N ARG A 51 14.12 -6.60 2.75
CA ARG A 51 13.95 -5.79 1.53
C ARG A 51 13.08 -6.50 0.50
N LYS A 52 13.36 -7.78 0.21
CA LYS A 52 12.55 -8.58 -0.73
C LYS A 52 11.11 -8.75 -0.26
N GLU A 53 10.91 -8.94 1.04
CA GLU A 53 9.56 -9.03 1.61
C GLU A 53 8.80 -7.72 1.43
N ILE A 54 9.46 -6.58 1.68
CA ILE A 54 8.91 -5.25 1.46
C ILE A 54 8.53 -5.06 -0.01
N ASP A 55 9.42 -5.37 -0.96
CA ASP A 55 9.15 -5.26 -2.39
C ASP A 55 7.92 -6.10 -2.78
N THR A 56 7.86 -7.35 -2.29
CA THR A 56 6.72 -8.25 -2.55
C THR A 56 5.41 -7.71 -1.95
N ARG A 57 5.46 -7.07 -0.78
CA ARG A 57 4.29 -6.45 -0.15
C ARG A 57 3.83 -5.22 -0.93
N PHE A 58 4.75 -4.43 -1.47
CA PHE A 58 4.41 -3.30 -2.34
C PHE A 58 3.74 -3.77 -3.64
N ASP A 59 4.28 -4.78 -4.32
CA ASP A 59 3.66 -5.35 -5.53
C ASP A 59 2.23 -5.83 -5.27
N LYS A 60 1.99 -6.46 -4.11
CA LYS A 60 0.65 -6.90 -3.69
C LYS A 60 -0.29 -5.73 -3.42
N LEU A 61 0.22 -4.64 -2.84
CA LEU A 61 -0.56 -3.43 -2.60
C LEU A 61 -0.97 -2.77 -3.91
N ASP A 62 -0.04 -2.64 -4.86
CA ASP A 62 -0.32 -2.07 -6.18
C ASP A 62 -1.40 -2.88 -6.92
N ALA A 63 -1.26 -4.21 -6.96
CA ALA A 63 -2.27 -5.08 -7.56
C ALA A 63 -3.65 -4.96 -6.88
N LYS A 64 -3.67 -4.79 -5.55
CA LYS A 64 -4.92 -4.60 -4.80
C LYS A 64 -5.55 -3.25 -5.09
N ILE A 65 -4.74 -2.18 -5.18
CA ILE A 65 -5.20 -0.83 -5.51
C ILE A 65 -5.81 -0.82 -6.92
N ASP A 66 -5.14 -1.42 -7.91
CA ASP A 66 -5.65 -1.52 -9.28
C ASP A 66 -6.99 -2.28 -9.33
N SER A 67 -7.09 -3.38 -8.59
CA SER A 67 -8.33 -4.13 -8.46
C SER A 67 -9.47 -3.29 -7.86
N GLN A 68 -9.21 -2.58 -6.76
CA GLN A 68 -10.19 -1.72 -6.11
C GLN A 68 -10.63 -0.56 -7.00
N ILE A 69 -9.69 0.10 -7.70
CA ILE A 69 -10.00 1.18 -8.65
C ILE A 69 -10.88 0.64 -9.78
N SER A 70 -10.59 -0.56 -10.29
CA SER A 70 -11.39 -1.20 -11.33
C SER A 70 -12.83 -1.50 -10.86
N LEU A 71 -12.99 -1.99 -9.64
CA LEU A 71 -14.32 -2.22 -9.04
C LEU A 71 -15.09 -0.91 -8.89
N VAL A 72 -14.49 0.11 -8.27
CA VAL A 72 -15.12 1.43 -8.11
C VAL A 72 -15.51 2.03 -9.46
N ARG A 73 -14.67 1.89 -10.49
CA ARG A 73 -15.00 2.34 -11.85
C ARG A 73 -16.21 1.61 -12.42
N LYS A 74 -16.31 0.29 -12.24
CA LYS A 74 -17.46 -0.51 -12.71
C LYS A 74 -18.74 -0.13 -11.97
N ASP A 75 -18.67 0.04 -10.66
CA ASP A 75 -19.82 0.42 -9.84
C ASP A 75 -20.35 1.80 -10.27
N LEU A 76 -19.46 2.77 -10.44
CA LEU A 76 -19.82 4.09 -10.98
C LEU A 76 -20.44 4.02 -12.38
N GLN A 77 -19.93 3.15 -13.26
CA GLN A 77 -20.53 2.95 -14.58
C GLN A 77 -21.94 2.38 -14.50
N LEU A 78 -22.17 1.42 -13.61
CA LEU A 78 -23.49 0.84 -13.37
C LEU A 78 -24.46 1.89 -12.83
N GLU A 79 -24.08 2.62 -11.79
CA GLU A 79 -24.89 3.70 -11.22
C GLU A 79 -25.23 4.77 -12.26
N MET A 80 -24.24 5.22 -13.04
CA MET A 80 -24.47 6.19 -14.11
C MET A 80 -25.41 5.67 -15.20
N SER A 81 -25.35 4.37 -15.52
CA SER A 81 -26.29 3.75 -16.45
C SER A 81 -27.72 3.73 -15.90
N GLY A 82 -27.87 3.43 -14.60
CA GLY A 82 -29.14 3.47 -13.88
C GLY A 82 -29.74 4.87 -13.87
N ILE A 83 -28.96 5.87 -13.47
CA ILE A 83 -29.37 7.29 -13.44
C ILE A 83 -29.83 7.75 -14.83
N ARG A 84 -29.11 7.38 -15.91
CA ARG A 84 -29.51 7.73 -17.28
C ARG A 84 -30.84 7.09 -17.67
N ALA A 85 -31.07 5.84 -17.27
CA ALA A 85 -32.33 5.14 -17.52
C ALA A 85 -33.50 5.81 -16.80
N GLU A 86 -33.32 6.14 -15.51
CA GLU A 86 -34.30 6.86 -14.70
C GLU A 86 -34.58 8.26 -15.25
N GLN A 87 -33.55 9.01 -15.65
CA GLN A 87 -33.71 10.33 -16.29
C GLN A 87 -34.53 10.24 -17.58
N LYS A 88 -34.28 9.23 -18.41
CA LYS A 88 -35.05 9.01 -19.64
C LYS A 88 -36.51 8.69 -19.32
N LEU A 89 -36.75 7.84 -18.31
CA LEU A 89 -38.10 7.50 -17.86
C LEU A 89 -38.86 8.73 -17.36
N MET A 90 -38.25 9.52 -16.46
CA MET A 90 -38.83 10.76 -15.96
C MET A 90 -39.15 11.72 -17.10
N ARG A 91 -38.26 11.88 -18.08
CA ARG A 91 -38.49 12.74 -19.25
C ARG A 91 -39.71 12.30 -20.05
N TRP A 92 -39.91 10.99 -20.25
CA TRP A 92 -41.10 10.46 -20.92
C TRP A 92 -42.38 10.67 -20.10
N MET A 93 -42.33 10.41 -18.79
CA MET A 93 -43.48 10.62 -17.91
C MET A 93 -43.91 12.08 -17.86
N LEU A 94 -42.95 13.01 -17.75
CA LEU A 94 -43.23 14.44 -17.80
C LEU A 94 -43.84 14.85 -19.15
N GLY A 95 -43.29 14.37 -20.27
CA GLY A 95 -43.84 14.66 -21.60
C GLY A 95 -45.28 14.14 -21.78
N ALA A 96 -45.54 12.89 -21.39
CA ALA A 96 -46.88 12.31 -21.44
C ALA A 96 -47.85 13.03 -20.49
N GLY A 97 -47.40 13.41 -19.30
CA GLY A 97 -48.19 14.17 -18.32
C GLY A 97 -48.61 15.54 -18.86
N ILE A 98 -47.68 16.29 -19.46
CA ILE A 98 -47.97 17.59 -20.09
C ILE A 98 -48.98 17.43 -21.22
N LEU A 99 -48.78 16.44 -22.11
CA LEU A 99 -49.72 16.15 -23.19
C LEU A 99 -51.12 15.76 -22.68
N GLY A 100 -51.18 14.97 -21.59
CA GLY A 100 -52.43 14.59 -20.95
C GLY A 100 -53.20 15.81 -20.40
N ILE A 101 -52.50 16.72 -19.71
CA ILE A 101 -53.10 17.96 -19.20
C ILE A 101 -53.58 18.85 -20.34
N LEU A 102 -52.77 19.03 -21.39
CA LEU A 102 -53.15 19.81 -22.58
C LEU A 102 -54.42 19.27 -23.23
N SER A 103 -54.55 17.94 -23.37
CA SER A 103 -55.76 17.31 -23.92
C SER A 103 -57.02 17.64 -23.10
N LEU A 104 -56.93 17.61 -21.77
CA LEU A 104 -58.03 17.98 -20.89
C LEU A 104 -58.41 19.45 -21.02
N VAL A 105 -57.43 20.35 -21.11
CA VAL A 105 -57.68 21.79 -21.29
C VAL A 105 -58.41 22.07 -22.61
N VAL A 106 -57.97 21.45 -23.71
CA VAL A 106 -58.63 21.57 -25.02
C VAL A 106 -60.08 21.07 -24.95
N LYS A 107 -60.28 19.89 -24.36
CA LYS A 107 -61.62 19.29 -24.22
C LYS A 107 -62.54 20.13 -23.33
N ALA A 108 -62.03 20.69 -22.25
CA ALA A 108 -62.85 21.43 -21.27
C ALA A 108 -63.19 22.85 -21.72
N PHE A 109 -62.26 23.56 -22.39
CA PHE A 109 -62.41 25.00 -22.65
C PHE A 109 -62.57 25.37 -24.13
N LEU A 110 -62.02 24.60 -25.07
CA LEU A 110 -62.07 24.92 -26.50
C LEU A 110 -63.19 24.18 -27.24
N MET A 111 -63.50 22.94 -26.86
CA MET A 111 -64.54 22.12 -27.49
C MET A 111 -65.99 22.63 -27.32
N PRO A 112 -66.41 23.20 -26.17
CA PRO A 112 -67.77 23.76 -26.05
C PRO A 112 -67.97 25.12 -26.74
N ALA A 113 -66.90 25.75 -27.24
CA ALA A 113 -66.94 27.04 -27.93
C ALA A 113 -66.92 26.94 -29.47
N LEU A 114 -66.83 25.71 -30.02
CA LEU A 114 -66.86 25.40 -31.45
C LEU A 114 -68.16 24.70 -31.82
#